data_AF-A0A714TFA6-F1
#
_entry.id   AF-A0A714TFA6-F1
#
_cell.length_a   1.000
_cell.length_b   1.000
_cell.length_c   1.000
_cell.angle_alpha   90.00
_cell.angle_beta   90.00
_cell.angle_gamma   90.00
#
_symmetry.space_group_name_H-M   'P 1'
#
loop_
_entity.id
_entity.type
_entity.pdbx_description
1 polymer ?
#
loop_
_entity_poly.entity_id
_entity_poly.type
_entity_poly.pdbx_seq_one_letter_code
_entity_poly.pdbx_strand_id
1 'polypeptide(L)' 'MPRKTLENLVNVARQTQEIADKRSRFFGYLEQHGLKRNEDSAHLFAMHLRLQHNERDNLVHELMSGLHHK' A
#
# COMPACT_ATOMS: atom_id res chain seq x y z
N MET A 1 32.82 -4.88 -5.30
CA MET A 1 31.41 -4.48 -5.15
C MET A 1 31.03 -4.59 -3.67
N PRO A 2 30.72 -3.49 -2.97
CA PRO A 2 30.39 -3.57 -1.55
C PRO A 2 29.05 -4.31 -1.38
N ARG A 3 29.06 -5.43 -0.66
CA ARG A 3 27.90 -6.32 -0.42
C ARG A 3 26.68 -5.57 0.15
N LYS A 4 26.90 -4.43 0.84
CA LYS A 4 25.86 -3.53 1.37
C LYS A 4 24.88 -3.01 0.31
N THR A 5 25.28 -2.89 -0.96
CA THR A 5 24.39 -2.38 -2.01
C THR A 5 23.37 -3.43 -2.47
N LEU A 6 23.73 -4.71 -2.46
CA LEU A 6 22.85 -5.79 -2.94
C LEU A 6 21.74 -6.09 -1.93
N GLU A 7 22.05 -6.15 -0.64
CA GLU A 7 21.05 -6.33 0.42
C GLU A 7 20.05 -5.17 0.45
N ASN A 8 20.51 -3.94 0.25
CA ASN A 8 19.63 -2.77 0.14
C ASN A 8 18.70 -2.87 -1.09
N LEU A 9 19.21 -3.29 -2.25
CA LEU A 9 18.40 -3.49 -3.45
C LEU A 9 17.35 -4.60 -3.27
N VAL A 10 17.71 -5.71 -2.62
CA VAL A 10 16.78 -6.80 -2.31
C VAL A 10 15.69 -6.33 -1.33
N ASN A 11 16.06 -5.56 -0.31
CA ASN A 11 15.10 -5.00 0.65
C ASN A 11 14.13 -4.02 -0.02
N VAL A 12 14.62 -3.14 -0.89
CA VAL A 12 13.78 -2.20 -1.66
C VAL A 12 12.85 -2.96 -2.61
N ALA A 13 13.35 -3.97 -3.31
CA ALA A 13 12.52 -4.79 -4.20
C ALA A 13 11.40 -5.52 -3.43
N ARG A 14 11.72 -6.09 -2.26
CA ARG A 14 10.75 -6.76 -1.40
C ARG A 14 9.67 -5.79 -0.90
N GLN A 15 10.08 -4.62 -0.39
CA GLN A 15 9.14 -3.57 0.04
C GLN A 15 8.25 -3.10 -1.12
N THR A 16 8.82 -2.96 -2.31
CA THR A 16 8.07 -2.56 -3.52
C THR A 16 7.01 -3.61 -3.87
N GLN A 17 7.36 -4.90 -3.78
CA GLN A 17 6.44 -5.99 -4.05
C GLN A 17 5.32 -6.09 -3.01
N GLU A 18 5.63 -5.91 -1.73
CA GLU A 18 4.64 -5.89 -0.64
C GLU A 18 3.64 -4.72 -0.81
N ILE A 19 4.13 -3.54 -1.21
CA ILE A 19 3.27 -2.38 -1.50
C ILE A 19 2.42 -2.63 -2.76
N ALA A 20 3.01 -3.23 -3.81
CA ALA A 20 2.29 -3.56 -5.03
C ALA A 20 1.14 -4.56 -4.79
N ASP A 21 1.38 -5.59 -3.97
CA ASP A 21 0.36 -6.56 -3.58
C ASP A 21 -0.79 -5.90 -2.80
N LYS A 22 -0.47 -5.07 -1.80
CA LYS A 22 -1.47 -4.29 -1.05
C LYS A 22 -2.30 -3.39 -1.96
N ARG A 23 -1.67 -2.72 -2.93
CA ARG A 23 -2.36 -1.88 -3.92
C ARG A 23 -3.27 -2.70 -4.82
N SER A 24 -2.81 -3.86 -5.29
CA SER A 24 -3.63 -4.77 -6.10
C SER A 24 -4.91 -5.19 -5.36
N ARG A 25 -4.79 -5.58 -4.08
CA ARG A 25 -5.95 -5.89 -3.23
C ARG A 25 -6.88 -4.69 -3.04
N PHE A 26 -6.31 -3.50 -2.87
CA PHE A 26 -7.09 -2.27 -2.76
C PHE A 26 -7.85 -1.96 -4.06
N PHE A 27 -7.21 -2.07 -5.24
CA PHE A 27 -7.90 -1.89 -6.51
C PHE A 27 -9.02 -2.92 -6.71
N GLY A 28 -8.78 -4.19 -6.37
CA GLY A 28 -9.82 -5.21 -6.40
C GLY A 28 -11.00 -4.88 -5.47
N TYR A 29 -10.72 -4.36 -4.27
CA TYR A 29 -11.76 -3.87 -3.35
C TYR A 29 -12.54 -2.68 -3.94
N LEU A 30 -11.86 -1.73 -4.57
CA LEU A 30 -12.51 -0.59 -5.22
C LEU A 30 -13.42 -1.06 -6.36
N GLU A 31 -12.95 -1.97 -7.21
CA GLU A 31 -13.75 -2.50 -8.33
C GLU A 31 -14.96 -3.29 -7.85
N GLN A 32 -14.81 -4.14 -6.81
CA GLN A 32 -15.90 -4.92 -6.25
C GLN A 32 -17.00 -4.04 -5.62
N HIS A 33 -16.62 -2.92 -5.03
CA HIS A 33 -17.53 -2.01 -4.33
C HIS A 33 -17.94 -0.78 -5.16
N GLY A 34 -17.44 -0.64 -6.39
CA GLY A 34 -17.68 0.54 -7.24
C GLY A 34 -17.13 1.84 -6.65
N LEU A 35 -16.08 1.75 -5.82
CA LEU A 35 -15.49 2.88 -5.12
C LEU A 35 -14.38 3.54 -5.94
N LYS A 36 -14.16 4.84 -5.70
CA LYS A 36 -13.06 5.58 -6.33
C LYS A 36 -11.81 5.48 -5.47
N ARG A 37 -10.64 5.54 -6.10
CA ARG A 37 -9.36 5.64 -5.40
C ARG A 37 -9.24 7.01 -4.71
N ASN A 38 -9.63 7.08 -3.45
CA ASN A 38 -9.50 8.25 -2.58
C ASN A 38 -9.20 7.82 -1.12
N GLU A 39 -8.95 8.80 -0.26
CA GLU A 39 -8.64 8.59 1.14
C GLU A 39 -9.78 7.88 1.89
N ASP A 40 -11.03 8.29 1.66
CA ASP A 40 -12.22 7.63 2.26
C ASP A 40 -12.28 6.13 1.95
N SER A 41 -12.07 5.76 0.68
CA SER A 41 -12.10 4.35 0.27
C SER A 41 -10.92 3.56 0.81
N ALA A 42 -9.77 4.21 1.02
CA ALA A 42 -8.63 3.59 1.69
C ALA A 42 -8.91 3.36 3.19
N HIS A 43 -9.57 4.30 3.87
CA HIS A 43 -10.05 4.09 5.24
C HIS A 43 -11.07 2.96 5.31
N LEU A 44 -12.02 2.88 4.36
CA LEU A 44 -12.98 1.77 4.27
C LEU A 44 -12.29 0.42 4.07
N PHE A 45 -11.28 0.37 3.20
CA PHE A 45 -10.47 -0.83 3.00
C PHE A 45 -9.68 -1.21 4.27
N ALA A 46 -9.10 -0.23 4.97
CA ALA A 46 -8.39 -0.47 6.22
C ALA A 46 -9.34 -0.97 7.33
N MET A 47 -10.59 -0.49 7.36
CA MET A 47 -11.65 -1.02 8.21
C MET A 47 -12.05 -2.45 7.81
N HIS A 48 -12.15 -2.74 6.52
CA HIS A 48 -12.45 -4.08 6.00
C HIS A 48 -11.39 -5.11 6.45
N LEU A 49 -10.12 -4.71 6.48
CA LEU A 49 -9.01 -5.51 6.99
C LEU A 49 -8.96 -5.61 8.52
N ARG A 50 -9.87 -4.95 9.25
CA ARG A 50 -9.94 -4.91 10.72
C ARG A 50 -8.64 -4.47 11.40
N LEU A 51 -7.86 -3.63 10.71
CA LEU A 51 -6.61 -3.10 11.23
C LEU A 51 -6.86 -2.21 12.46
N GLN A 52 -5.88 -2.09 13.35
CA GLN A 52 -5.93 -1.13 14.44
C GLN A 52 -5.73 0.30 13.92
N HIS A 53 -6.10 1.32 14.71
CA HIS A 53 -6.10 2.72 14.27
C HIS A 53 -4.75 3.15 13.65
N ASN A 54 -3.64 2.86 14.35
CA ASN A 54 -2.28 3.11 13.87
C ASN A 54 -1.93 2.42 12.53
N GLU A 55 -2.37 1.17 12.35
CA GLU A 55 -2.16 0.39 11.14
C GLU A 55 -3.01 0.90 9.97
N ARG A 56 -4.20 1.45 10.26
CA ARG A 56 -5.07 2.05 9.26
C ARG A 56 -4.41 3.30 8.66
N ASP A 57 -3.93 4.21 9.51
CA ASP A 57 -3.29 5.45 9.03
C ASP A 57 -2.05 5.15 8.20
N ASN A 58 -1.22 4.19 8.64
CA ASN A 58 -0.09 3.72 7.85
C ASN A 58 -0.52 3.13 6.50
N LEU A 59 -1.54 2.28 6.47
CA LEU A 59 -2.02 1.67 5.23
C LEU A 59 -2.59 2.74 4.27
N VAL A 60 -3.40 3.67 4.78
CA VAL A 60 -3.95 4.78 3.97
C VAL A 60 -2.80 5.60 3.39
N HIS A 61 -1.81 5.94 4.22
CA HIS A 61 -0.62 6.64 3.77
C HIS A 61 0.15 5.85 2.69
N GLU A 62 0.37 4.54 2.85
CA GLU A 62 1.05 3.70 1.84
C GLU A 62 0.28 3.62 0.50
N LEU A 63 -1.05 3.56 0.55
CA LEU A 63 -1.93 3.49 -0.61
C LEU A 63 -2.02 4.83 -1.36
N MET A 64 -2.00 5.95 -0.62
CA MET A 64 -2.08 7.31 -1.16
C MET A 64 -0.70 7.86 -1.57
N SER A 65 0.38 7.53 -0.87
CA SER A 65 1.74 8.03 -1.15
C SER A 65 2.25 7.62 -2.55
N GLY A 66 1.73 6.52 -3.11
CA GLY A 66 1.96 6.15 -4.51
C GLY A 66 1.35 7.07 -5.57
N LEU A 67 0.54 8.06 -5.19
CA LEU A 67 0.03 9.11 -6.10
C LEU A 67 0.99 10.29 -6.26
N HIS A 68 1.99 10.43 -5.37
CA HIS A 68 2.85 11.61 -5.29
C HIS A 68 4.21 11.47 -5.99
N HIS A 69 4.48 10.36 -6.69
CA HIS A 69 5.60 10.32 -7.62
C HIS A 69 5.13 10.77 -9.01
N LYS A 70 5.19 12.08 -9.24
CA LYS A 70 5.17 12.70 -10.56
C LYS A 70 6.45 13.48 -10.76
#